data_AF-A0A7W1T4Z4-F1
#
_entry.id   AF-A0A7W1T4Z4-F1
#
_cell.length_a   1.000
_cell.length_b   1.000
_cell.length_c   1.000
_cell.angle_alpha   90.00
_cell.angle_beta   90.00
_cell.angle_gamma   90.00
#
_symmetry.space_group_name_H-M   'P 1'
#
loop_
_entity.id
_entity.type
_entity.pdbx_description
1 polymer ?
#
loop_
_entity_poly.entity_id
_entity_poly.type
_entity_poly.pdbx_seq_one_letter_code
_entity_poly.pdbx_strand_id
1 'polypeptide(L)'
;MMKELLANKIENKTMTVGVIGLGYVGLPLAVAFSSAGYQVVGFDIDTEKVSQLNNGNSYIIDISDDALKTELASGFQATTDFSLLAEMDAISICVPTPLTKAQTPDISYIESAVSQINTYKRPGQLITLESTTYPGTTEELIERIFEQESYVVGVDYFLCFSPERVDPGNPVYNTKNTPKVIGGTTFACTALGKKLYEQVIPNMVAVSSPKVAEMSKLIENTFRSINIAFVNELAMLSDTIDVDVWEAIEAAGTKPFGFMKFQPGPGIGGHCIPLDPMYLSWKAKESNFYSSFIDLAQEINRLMPEVVIEKANDTLNTAKKALNGSRVLLLGVAYKQDIDDVRESPALEIYELLQERGAVVDVMDPFVATFRDAHGNTVETTNDTAYGDYDLAIMLTPHSAFDLPEIAAKSQLVLDTKNAFNAIEATNVYTMGKMAKNKQVPVYK
;
A
#
# COMPACT_ATOMS: atom_id res chain seq x y z
N MET A 1 -19.96 -4.10 -34.59
CA MET A 1 -21.22 -4.41 -33.89
C MET A 1 -21.10 -4.47 -32.38
N MET A 2 -20.54 -5.52 -31.74
CA MET A 2 -20.55 -5.60 -30.25
C MET A 2 -19.78 -4.46 -29.56
N LYS A 3 -18.56 -4.17 -30.02
CA LYS A 3 -17.75 -3.04 -29.53
C LYS A 3 -18.51 -1.70 -29.60
N GLU A 4 -19.21 -1.44 -30.71
CA GLU A 4 -19.96 -0.20 -30.92
C GLU A 4 -21.18 -0.13 -30.01
N LEU A 5 -21.87 -1.25 -29.80
CA LEU A 5 -22.98 -1.35 -28.86
C LEU A 5 -22.54 -0.96 -27.45
N LEU A 6 -21.44 -1.54 -26.95
CA LEU A 6 -20.89 -1.20 -25.64
C LEU A 6 -20.39 0.24 -25.59
N ALA A 7 -19.72 0.70 -26.64
CA ALA A 7 -19.28 2.09 -26.74
C ALA A 7 -20.44 3.10 -26.68
N ASN A 8 -21.61 2.77 -27.25
CA ASN A 8 -22.84 3.56 -27.16
C ASN A 8 -23.45 3.48 -25.76
N LYS A 9 -23.42 2.32 -25.09
CA LYS A 9 -23.87 2.19 -23.70
C LYS A 9 -23.05 3.05 -22.74
N ILE A 10 -21.73 3.11 -22.95
CA ILE A 10 -20.82 3.96 -22.17
C ILE A 10 -21.21 5.44 -22.32
N GLU A 11 -21.38 5.93 -23.56
CA GLU A 11 -21.73 7.32 -23.85
C GLU A 11 -23.08 7.73 -23.26
N ASN A 12 -24.07 6.84 -23.36
CA ASN A 12 -25.43 7.11 -22.90
C ASN A 12 -25.68 6.75 -21.43
N LYS A 13 -24.66 6.36 -20.67
CA LYS A 13 -24.78 5.98 -19.25
C LYS A 13 -25.80 4.85 -18.98
N THR A 14 -25.92 3.92 -19.93
CA THR A 14 -26.85 2.77 -19.84
C THR A 14 -26.15 1.45 -19.56
N MET A 15 -24.85 1.51 -19.25
CA MET A 15 -24.04 0.34 -18.97
C MET A 15 -24.19 -0.09 -17.50
N THR A 16 -24.32 -1.39 -17.27
CA THR A 16 -24.28 -1.99 -15.92
C THR A 16 -22.85 -2.41 -15.59
N VAL A 17 -22.35 -2.00 -14.43
CA VAL A 17 -20.97 -2.25 -14.00
C VAL A 17 -20.96 -3.11 -12.74
N GLY A 18 -20.28 -4.25 -12.81
CA GLY A 18 -19.99 -5.11 -11.68
C GLY A 18 -18.59 -4.82 -11.12
N VAL A 19 -18.44 -4.78 -9.81
CA VAL A 19 -17.10 -4.71 -9.16
C VAL A 19 -16.96 -5.83 -8.16
N ILE A 20 -16.02 -6.74 -8.36
CA ILE A 20 -15.75 -7.89 -7.50
C ILE A 20 -14.65 -7.55 -6.50
N GLY A 21 -14.93 -7.70 -5.21
CA GLY A 21 -14.06 -7.35 -4.09
C GLY A 21 -14.28 -5.90 -3.67
N LEU A 22 -14.95 -5.67 -2.54
CA LEU A 22 -15.32 -4.34 -2.05
C LEU A 22 -14.32 -3.83 -0.98
N GLY A 23 -13.04 -4.09 -1.20
CA GLY A 23 -11.97 -3.55 -0.36
C GLY A 23 -11.59 -2.10 -0.71
N TYR A 24 -10.41 -1.68 -0.25
CA TYR A 24 -9.84 -0.33 -0.48
C TYR A 24 -9.72 0.07 -1.96
N VAL A 25 -9.69 -0.88 -2.90
CA VAL A 25 -9.66 -0.59 -4.34
C VAL A 25 -11.06 -0.63 -4.95
N GLY A 26 -11.80 -1.72 -4.73
CA GLY A 26 -13.06 -1.95 -5.44
C GLY A 26 -14.21 -1.09 -4.95
N LEU A 27 -14.33 -0.80 -3.65
CA LEU A 27 -15.43 0.05 -3.16
C LEU A 27 -15.30 1.50 -3.68
N PRO A 28 -14.14 2.17 -3.62
CA PRO A 28 -13.97 3.48 -4.25
C PRO A 28 -14.22 3.48 -5.76
N LEU A 29 -13.82 2.42 -6.47
CA LEU A 29 -14.10 2.29 -7.90
C LEU A 29 -15.60 2.15 -8.19
N ALA A 30 -16.31 1.35 -7.40
CA ALA A 30 -17.76 1.17 -7.50
C ALA A 30 -18.52 2.48 -7.24
N VAL A 31 -18.14 3.19 -6.18
CA VAL A 31 -18.68 4.52 -5.86
C VAL A 31 -18.40 5.50 -7.00
N ALA A 32 -17.18 5.53 -7.55
CA ALA A 32 -16.85 6.43 -8.65
C ALA A 32 -17.71 6.17 -9.91
N PHE A 33 -17.94 4.90 -10.28
CA PHE A 33 -18.83 4.56 -11.39
C PHE A 33 -20.29 4.93 -11.12
N SER A 34 -20.77 4.72 -9.88
CA SER A 34 -22.12 5.12 -9.48
C SER A 34 -22.29 6.64 -9.55
N SER A 35 -21.34 7.41 -9.02
CA SER A 35 -21.36 8.88 -9.09
C SER A 35 -21.29 9.41 -10.53
N ALA A 36 -20.71 8.63 -11.46
CA ALA A 36 -20.66 8.95 -12.88
C ALA A 36 -21.96 8.59 -13.64
N GLY A 37 -22.98 8.11 -12.93
CA GLY A 37 -24.32 7.82 -13.42
C GLY A 37 -24.52 6.41 -13.97
N TYR A 38 -23.63 5.46 -13.68
CA TYR A 38 -23.81 4.05 -14.07
C TYR A 38 -24.60 3.28 -13.03
N GLN A 39 -25.30 2.23 -13.47
CA GLN A 39 -25.87 1.24 -12.55
C GLN A 39 -24.75 0.31 -12.09
N VAL A 40 -24.53 0.22 -10.78
CA VAL A 40 -23.37 -0.49 -10.21
C VAL A 40 -23.80 -1.57 -9.22
N VAL A 41 -23.29 -2.78 -9.42
CA VAL A 41 -23.41 -3.89 -8.46
C VAL A 41 -22.03 -4.24 -7.91
N GLY A 42 -21.84 -4.08 -6.61
CA GLY A 42 -20.68 -4.53 -5.88
C GLY A 42 -20.84 -5.99 -5.43
N PHE A 43 -19.83 -6.82 -5.65
CA PHE A 43 -19.83 -8.24 -5.28
C PHE A 43 -18.74 -8.50 -4.25
N ASP A 44 -19.09 -9.10 -3.11
CA ASP A 44 -18.12 -9.59 -2.13
C ASP A 44 -18.57 -10.94 -1.57
N ILE A 45 -17.62 -11.73 -1.07
CA ILE A 45 -17.95 -13.01 -0.40
C ILE A 45 -18.33 -12.79 1.07
N ASP A 46 -17.94 -11.64 1.63
CA ASP A 46 -18.17 -11.28 3.01
C ASP A 46 -19.59 -10.71 3.19
N THR A 47 -20.47 -11.53 3.77
CA THR A 47 -21.86 -11.16 4.05
C THR A 47 -21.98 -9.98 5.02
N GLU A 48 -21.03 -9.82 5.93
CA GLU A 48 -21.05 -8.73 6.91
C GLU A 48 -20.74 -7.40 6.23
N LYS A 49 -19.67 -7.35 5.41
CA LYS A 49 -19.35 -6.16 4.60
C LYS A 49 -20.52 -5.75 3.70
N VAL A 50 -21.10 -6.72 2.97
CA VAL A 50 -22.25 -6.46 2.10
C VAL A 50 -23.44 -5.89 2.89
N SER A 51 -23.72 -6.42 4.08
CA SER A 51 -24.78 -5.92 4.93
C SER A 51 -24.50 -4.50 5.43
N GLN A 52 -23.28 -4.21 5.89
CA GLN A 52 -22.88 -2.87 6.32
C GLN A 52 -23.03 -1.85 5.20
N LEU A 53 -22.56 -2.18 3.99
CA LEU A 53 -22.64 -1.27 2.84
C LEU A 53 -24.08 -0.99 2.44
N ASN A 54 -24.95 -2.00 2.37
CA ASN A 54 -26.36 -1.79 2.02
C ASN A 54 -27.14 -1.02 3.10
N ASN A 55 -26.63 -0.97 4.34
CA ASN A 55 -27.16 -0.12 5.41
C ASN A 55 -26.60 1.32 5.37
N GLY A 56 -25.72 1.64 4.41
CA GLY A 56 -25.10 2.95 4.27
C GLY A 56 -23.96 3.22 5.25
N ASN A 57 -23.33 2.17 5.79
CA ASN A 57 -22.18 2.27 6.69
C ASN A 57 -20.93 1.82 5.94
N SER A 58 -19.99 2.75 5.74
CA SER A 58 -18.70 2.46 5.10
C SER A 58 -17.68 2.01 6.14
N TYR A 59 -16.93 0.96 5.80
CA TYR A 59 -15.76 0.51 6.57
C TYR A 59 -14.43 0.97 5.93
N ILE A 60 -14.49 1.77 4.85
CA ILE A 60 -13.32 2.33 4.17
C ILE A 60 -13.25 3.83 4.46
N ILE A 61 -12.14 4.28 5.04
CA ILE A 61 -11.92 5.67 5.47
C ILE A 61 -12.09 6.70 4.35
N ASP A 62 -11.75 6.32 3.11
CA ASP A 62 -11.84 7.19 1.93
C ASP A 62 -13.28 7.41 1.42
N ILE A 63 -14.26 6.67 1.97
CA ILE A 63 -15.68 6.76 1.60
C ILE A 63 -16.50 7.06 2.85
N SER A 64 -17.08 8.26 2.95
CA SER A 64 -17.97 8.58 4.06
C SER A 64 -19.32 7.87 3.93
N ASP A 65 -19.98 7.62 5.06
CA ASP A 65 -21.34 7.07 5.10
C ASP A 65 -22.33 7.89 4.26
N ASP A 66 -22.20 9.22 4.28
CA ASP A 66 -23.08 10.11 3.52
C ASP A 66 -22.86 9.99 2.00
N ALA A 67 -21.60 9.83 1.57
CA ALA A 67 -21.29 9.56 0.17
C ALA A 67 -21.88 8.21 -0.26
N LEU A 68 -21.69 7.17 0.55
CA LEU A 68 -22.23 5.83 0.27
C LEU A 68 -23.76 5.83 0.20
N LYS A 69 -24.45 6.49 1.14
CA LYS A 69 -25.91 6.64 1.13
C LYS A 69 -26.42 7.34 -0.12
N THR A 70 -25.68 8.34 -0.62
CA THR A 70 -26.01 9.04 -1.87
C THR A 70 -25.95 8.07 -3.06
N GLU A 71 -24.94 7.20 -3.10
CA GLU A 71 -24.81 6.21 -4.17
C GLU A 71 -25.85 5.09 -4.09
N LEU A 72 -26.16 4.60 -2.89
CA LEU A 72 -27.26 3.62 -2.69
C LEU A 72 -28.60 4.17 -3.20
N ALA A 73 -28.89 5.44 -2.92
CA ALA A 73 -30.09 6.10 -3.42
C ALA A 73 -30.08 6.29 -4.95
N SER A 74 -28.89 6.26 -5.57
CA SER A 74 -28.69 6.43 -7.01
C SER A 74 -28.65 5.11 -7.78
N GLY A 75 -28.69 3.97 -7.09
CA GLY A 75 -28.76 2.63 -7.70
C GLY A 75 -27.56 1.72 -7.43
N PHE A 76 -26.57 2.15 -6.63
CA PHE A 76 -25.53 1.23 -6.16
C PHE A 76 -26.14 0.14 -5.26
N GLN A 77 -25.70 -1.10 -5.45
CA GLN A 77 -26.10 -2.22 -4.60
C GLN A 77 -24.89 -3.13 -4.31
N ALA A 78 -24.72 -3.56 -3.06
CA ALA A 78 -23.77 -4.62 -2.71
C ALA A 78 -24.49 -5.97 -2.62
N THR A 79 -23.85 -7.07 -3.03
CA THR A 79 -24.42 -8.41 -3.01
C THR A 79 -23.36 -9.50 -2.80
N THR A 80 -23.79 -10.63 -2.26
CA THR A 80 -23.03 -11.89 -2.27
C THR A 80 -23.52 -12.85 -3.36
N ASP A 81 -24.55 -12.47 -4.12
CA ASP A 81 -25.10 -13.27 -5.22
C ASP A 81 -24.36 -12.97 -6.53
N PHE A 82 -23.38 -13.82 -6.84
CA PHE A 82 -22.57 -13.73 -8.05
C PHE A 82 -23.35 -14.07 -9.33
N SER A 83 -24.58 -14.61 -9.26
CA SER A 83 -25.37 -14.88 -10.46
C SER A 83 -25.75 -13.62 -11.24
N LEU A 84 -25.81 -12.48 -10.56
CA LEU A 84 -26.04 -11.16 -11.18
C LEU A 84 -24.90 -10.71 -12.10
N LEU A 85 -23.74 -11.38 -12.08
CA LEU A 85 -22.68 -11.14 -13.07
C LEU A 85 -23.16 -11.35 -14.51
N ALA A 86 -24.18 -12.18 -14.74
CA ALA A 86 -24.80 -12.37 -16.06
C ALA A 86 -25.45 -11.08 -16.60
N GLU A 87 -25.83 -10.15 -15.73
CA GLU A 87 -26.50 -8.90 -16.10
C GLU A 87 -25.49 -7.76 -16.38
N MET A 88 -24.24 -7.93 -15.97
CA MET A 88 -23.21 -6.88 -16.05
C MET A 88 -22.63 -6.76 -17.45
N ASP A 89 -22.52 -5.53 -17.95
CA ASP A 89 -21.84 -5.20 -19.22
C ASP A 89 -20.32 -5.05 -19.03
N ALA A 90 -19.89 -4.48 -17.90
CA ALA A 90 -18.49 -4.48 -17.48
C ALA A 90 -18.31 -5.10 -16.10
N ILE A 91 -17.18 -5.76 -15.86
CA ILE A 91 -16.83 -6.39 -14.60
C ILE A 91 -15.38 -6.03 -14.26
N SER A 92 -15.16 -5.41 -13.10
CA SER A 92 -13.82 -5.11 -12.57
C SER A 92 -13.46 -6.05 -11.42
N ILE A 93 -12.25 -6.63 -11.46
CA ILE A 93 -11.78 -7.62 -10.47
C ILE A 93 -10.78 -6.96 -9.52
N CYS A 94 -11.22 -6.65 -8.30
CA CYS A 94 -10.51 -5.93 -7.24
C CYS A 94 -10.34 -6.79 -5.96
N VAL A 95 -9.92 -8.04 -6.13
CA VAL A 95 -9.75 -9.00 -5.03
C VAL A 95 -8.33 -8.94 -4.44
N PRO A 96 -8.13 -9.41 -3.19
CA PRO A 96 -6.79 -9.44 -2.59
C PRO A 96 -5.81 -10.32 -3.38
N THR A 97 -4.55 -9.92 -3.38
CA THR A 97 -3.44 -10.71 -3.96
C THR A 97 -2.30 -10.82 -2.93
N PRO A 98 -2.50 -11.61 -1.86
CA PRO A 98 -1.50 -11.74 -0.80
C PRO A 98 -0.29 -12.55 -1.28
N LEU A 99 0.74 -12.60 -0.45
CA LEU A 99 1.81 -13.59 -0.57
C LEU A 99 1.52 -14.78 0.35
N THR A 100 1.96 -15.97 -0.06
CA THR A 100 2.00 -17.14 0.81
C THR A 100 3.06 -16.98 1.90
N LYS A 101 3.08 -17.88 2.90
CA LYS A 101 4.18 -17.95 3.89
C LYS A 101 5.56 -18.12 3.25
N ALA A 102 5.62 -18.70 2.05
CA ALA A 102 6.85 -18.86 1.28
C ALA A 102 7.21 -17.62 0.44
N GLN A 103 6.51 -16.48 0.63
CA GLN A 103 6.74 -15.23 -0.08
C GLN A 103 6.54 -15.35 -1.60
N THR A 104 5.62 -16.22 -2.02
CA THR A 104 5.20 -16.39 -3.41
C THR A 104 3.81 -15.78 -3.62
N PRO A 105 3.50 -15.24 -4.81
CA PRO A 105 2.14 -14.80 -5.16
C PRO A 105 1.07 -15.86 -4.85
N ASP A 106 -0.01 -15.45 -4.19
CA ASP A 106 -1.23 -16.25 -4.05
C ASP A 106 -2.32 -15.66 -4.96
N ILE A 107 -2.56 -16.34 -6.09
CA ILE A 107 -3.54 -15.93 -7.11
C ILE A 107 -4.91 -16.59 -6.92
N SER A 108 -5.11 -17.39 -5.87
CA SER A 108 -6.35 -18.17 -5.66
C SER A 108 -7.61 -17.30 -5.61
N TYR A 109 -7.50 -16.07 -5.11
CA TYR A 109 -8.59 -15.09 -5.09
C TYR A 109 -8.98 -14.62 -6.50
N ILE A 110 -7.99 -14.38 -7.38
CA ILE A 110 -8.24 -14.04 -8.79
C ILE A 110 -8.87 -15.23 -9.49
N GLU A 111 -8.33 -16.44 -9.30
CA GLU A 111 -8.87 -17.68 -9.89
C GLU A 111 -10.33 -17.90 -9.48
N SER A 112 -10.65 -17.69 -8.20
CA SER A 112 -12.02 -17.78 -7.69
C SER A 112 -12.95 -16.74 -8.34
N ALA A 113 -12.53 -15.47 -8.43
CA ALA A 113 -13.32 -14.43 -9.09
C ALA A 113 -13.55 -14.74 -10.58
N VAL A 114 -12.51 -15.18 -11.28
CA VAL A 114 -12.58 -15.56 -12.70
C VAL A 114 -13.48 -16.79 -12.87
N SER A 115 -13.48 -17.74 -11.95
CA SER A 115 -14.38 -18.90 -11.96
C SER A 115 -15.86 -18.49 -11.84
N GLN A 116 -16.16 -17.52 -10.97
CA GLN A 116 -17.52 -16.95 -10.86
C GLN A 116 -17.95 -16.28 -12.17
N ILE A 117 -17.08 -15.44 -12.75
CA ILE A 117 -17.36 -14.82 -14.05
C ILE A 117 -17.56 -15.90 -15.11
N ASN A 118 -16.70 -16.92 -15.16
CA ASN A 118 -16.78 -17.98 -16.16
C ASN A 118 -18.10 -18.76 -16.09
N THR A 119 -18.67 -18.91 -14.90
CA THR A 119 -19.97 -19.58 -14.67
C THR A 119 -21.15 -18.77 -15.22
N TYR A 120 -21.10 -17.45 -15.10
CA TYR A 120 -22.20 -16.54 -15.46
C TYR A 120 -21.91 -15.67 -16.69
N LYS A 121 -20.82 -15.93 -17.41
CA LYS A 121 -20.38 -15.11 -18.53
C LYS A 121 -21.40 -15.11 -19.65
N ARG A 122 -21.43 -13.99 -20.38
CA ARG A 122 -22.18 -13.86 -21.63
C ARG A 122 -21.35 -13.09 -22.67
N PRO A 123 -21.68 -13.24 -23.97
CA PRO A 123 -21.09 -12.41 -25.00
C PRO A 123 -21.32 -10.91 -24.73
N GLY A 124 -20.33 -10.10 -25.10
CA GLY A 124 -20.33 -8.65 -24.99
C GLY A 124 -19.93 -8.12 -23.61
N GLN A 125 -19.27 -8.90 -22.76
CA GLN A 125 -18.75 -8.39 -21.48
C GLN A 125 -17.37 -7.77 -21.62
N LEU A 126 -17.14 -6.65 -20.92
CA LEU A 126 -15.82 -6.06 -20.70
C LEU A 126 -15.30 -6.44 -19.31
N ILE A 127 -14.25 -7.23 -19.24
CA ILE A 127 -13.62 -7.66 -18.00
C ILE A 127 -12.33 -6.87 -17.81
N THR A 128 -12.13 -6.28 -16.63
CA THR A 128 -10.91 -5.55 -16.28
C THR A 128 -10.33 -6.13 -14.99
N LEU A 129 -9.10 -6.67 -15.06
CA LEU A 129 -8.34 -7.03 -13.88
C LEU A 129 -7.69 -5.78 -13.29
N GLU A 130 -7.98 -5.50 -12.03
CA GLU A 130 -7.46 -4.35 -11.27
C GLU A 130 -6.45 -4.77 -10.20
N SER A 131 -6.60 -5.99 -9.71
CA SER A 131 -5.81 -6.57 -8.64
C SER A 131 -4.35 -6.67 -9.07
N THR A 132 -3.43 -6.11 -8.28
CA THR A 132 -1.98 -6.16 -8.58
C THR A 132 -1.52 -7.61 -8.71
N THR A 133 -0.80 -7.92 -9.78
CA THR A 133 -0.34 -9.27 -10.08
C THR A 133 0.92 -9.24 -10.95
N TYR A 134 1.45 -10.42 -11.30
CA TYR A 134 2.63 -10.55 -12.16
C TYR A 134 2.30 -10.41 -13.66
N PRO A 135 3.26 -9.94 -14.49
CA PRO A 135 3.07 -9.79 -15.93
C PRO A 135 2.74 -11.13 -16.58
N GLY A 136 1.63 -11.17 -17.29
CA GLY A 136 1.06 -12.36 -17.92
C GLY A 136 -0.20 -12.89 -17.27
N THR A 137 -0.59 -12.46 -16.07
CA THR A 137 -1.78 -13.02 -15.38
C THR A 137 -3.05 -12.87 -16.22
N THR A 138 -3.30 -11.68 -16.77
CA THR A 138 -4.50 -11.41 -17.56
C THR A 138 -4.62 -12.35 -18.77
N GLU A 139 -3.52 -12.59 -19.49
CA GLU A 139 -3.48 -13.43 -20.70
C GLU A 139 -3.40 -14.92 -20.36
N GLU A 140 -2.46 -15.30 -19.47
CA GLU A 140 -2.12 -16.69 -19.18
C GLU A 140 -3.18 -17.40 -18.31
N LEU A 141 -3.97 -16.64 -17.54
CA LEU A 141 -5.05 -17.14 -16.71
C LEU A 141 -6.43 -16.81 -17.30
N ILE A 142 -6.78 -15.52 -17.41
CA ILE A 142 -8.17 -15.13 -17.72
C ILE A 142 -8.50 -15.40 -19.19
N GLU A 143 -7.67 -14.92 -20.12
CA GLU A 143 -7.89 -15.15 -21.55
C GLU A 143 -7.92 -16.65 -21.87
N ARG A 144 -6.95 -17.40 -21.36
CA ARG A 144 -6.85 -18.85 -21.56
C ARG A 144 -8.11 -19.63 -21.14
N ILE A 145 -8.74 -19.27 -20.02
CA ILE A 145 -9.96 -19.94 -19.54
C ILE A 145 -11.11 -19.74 -20.54
N PHE A 146 -11.23 -18.55 -21.11
CA PHE A 146 -12.31 -18.21 -22.05
C PHE A 146 -12.06 -18.82 -23.44
N GLU A 147 -10.80 -18.84 -23.89
CA GLU A 147 -10.41 -19.46 -25.16
C GLU A 147 -10.70 -20.97 -25.19
N GLN A 148 -10.53 -21.68 -24.07
CA GLN A 148 -10.86 -23.10 -23.96
C GLN A 148 -12.34 -23.41 -24.21
N GLU A 149 -13.20 -22.40 -24.04
CA GLU A 149 -14.64 -22.48 -24.32
C GLU A 149 -15.02 -21.83 -25.66
N SER A 150 -14.05 -21.60 -26.55
CA SER A 150 -14.23 -21.04 -27.89
C SER A 150 -14.70 -19.59 -27.95
N TYR A 151 -14.53 -18.80 -26.87
CA TYR A 151 -14.73 -17.35 -26.91
C TYR A 151 -13.50 -16.66 -27.51
N VAL A 152 -13.72 -15.72 -28.43
CA VAL A 152 -12.66 -14.94 -29.06
C VAL A 152 -12.57 -13.56 -28.42
N VAL A 153 -11.41 -13.26 -27.81
CA VAL A 153 -11.17 -11.96 -27.18
C VAL A 153 -11.18 -10.82 -28.21
N GLY A 154 -11.72 -9.67 -27.81
CA GLY A 154 -11.93 -8.51 -28.69
C GLY A 154 -13.13 -8.65 -29.64
N VAL A 155 -13.80 -9.81 -29.65
CA VAL A 155 -14.99 -10.08 -30.46
C VAL A 155 -16.17 -10.47 -29.57
N ASP A 156 -16.06 -11.59 -28.86
CA ASP A 156 -17.10 -12.14 -28.00
C ASP A 156 -17.07 -11.52 -26.60
N TYR A 157 -15.90 -11.10 -26.13
CA TYR A 157 -15.72 -10.38 -24.87
C TYR A 157 -14.47 -9.49 -24.98
N PHE A 158 -14.30 -8.56 -24.04
CA PHE A 158 -13.17 -7.64 -24.00
C PHE A 158 -12.43 -7.81 -22.68
N LEU A 159 -11.11 -7.80 -22.73
CA LEU A 159 -10.27 -8.06 -21.57
C LEU A 159 -9.15 -7.03 -21.43
N CYS A 160 -9.08 -6.43 -20.25
CA CYS A 160 -8.12 -5.39 -19.91
C CYS A 160 -7.45 -5.66 -18.56
N PHE A 161 -6.30 -5.05 -18.36
CA PHE A 161 -5.70 -4.82 -17.06
C PHE A 161 -5.58 -3.30 -16.84
N SER A 162 -5.93 -2.84 -15.63
CA SER A 162 -5.77 -1.45 -15.23
C SER A 162 -5.39 -1.40 -13.76
N PRO A 163 -4.12 -1.15 -13.40
CA PRO A 163 -3.69 -1.20 -12.00
C PRO A 163 -4.19 0.02 -11.22
N GLU A 164 -4.54 -0.19 -9.96
CA GLU A 164 -4.71 0.91 -9.00
C GLU A 164 -3.35 1.56 -8.66
N ARG A 165 -3.32 2.88 -8.53
CA ARG A 165 -2.12 3.71 -8.32
C ARG A 165 -2.27 4.75 -7.20
N VAL A 166 -3.38 4.73 -6.47
CA VAL A 166 -3.62 5.59 -5.31
C VAL A 166 -2.56 5.40 -4.23
N ASP A 167 -2.14 6.52 -3.63
CA ASP A 167 -1.35 6.59 -2.41
C ASP A 167 -2.30 6.93 -1.24
N PRO A 168 -2.61 5.97 -0.35
CA PRO A 168 -3.56 6.19 0.74
C PRO A 168 -3.19 7.39 1.62
N GLY A 169 -4.18 8.23 1.97
CA GLY A 169 -3.95 9.42 2.79
C GLY A 169 -3.19 10.56 2.11
N ASN A 170 -3.02 10.53 0.78
CA ASN A 170 -2.37 11.61 0.05
C ASN A 170 -3.33 12.83 -0.12
N PRO A 171 -2.99 14.03 0.38
CA PRO A 171 -3.88 15.18 0.34
C PRO A 171 -3.97 15.84 -1.04
N VAL A 172 -3.04 15.52 -1.95
CA VAL A 172 -2.94 16.14 -3.28
C VAL A 172 -3.47 15.22 -4.37
N TYR A 173 -3.16 13.93 -4.29
CA TYR A 173 -3.49 12.94 -5.31
C TYR A 173 -4.53 11.94 -4.81
N ASN A 174 -5.56 11.71 -5.60
CA ASN A 174 -6.64 10.76 -5.35
C ASN A 174 -6.94 9.95 -6.61
N THR A 175 -7.89 9.01 -6.54
CA THR A 175 -8.28 8.14 -7.64
C THR A 175 -8.64 8.90 -8.92
N LYS A 176 -9.25 10.09 -8.79
CA LYS A 176 -9.75 10.87 -9.94
C LYS A 176 -8.65 11.62 -10.68
N ASN A 177 -7.65 12.18 -9.97
CA ASN A 177 -6.62 13.01 -10.59
C ASN A 177 -5.32 12.27 -10.92
N THR A 178 -5.09 11.11 -10.31
CA THR A 178 -3.92 10.28 -10.58
C THR A 178 -4.05 9.63 -11.96
N PRO A 179 -3.09 9.81 -12.89
CA PRO A 179 -3.15 9.15 -14.18
C PRO A 179 -3.18 7.63 -14.03
N LYS A 180 -4.17 6.97 -14.63
CA LYS A 180 -4.32 5.51 -14.52
C LYS A 180 -3.96 4.82 -15.83
N VAL A 181 -3.21 3.73 -15.73
CA VAL A 181 -2.75 2.96 -16.89
C VAL A 181 -3.81 1.93 -17.29
N ILE A 182 -3.98 1.68 -18.58
CA ILE A 182 -4.82 0.59 -19.07
C ILE A 182 -4.22 -0.09 -20.29
N GLY A 183 -4.20 -1.42 -20.28
CA GLY A 183 -3.76 -2.26 -21.40
C GLY A 183 -4.77 -3.36 -21.66
N GLY A 184 -5.30 -3.44 -22.88
CA GLY A 184 -6.18 -4.51 -23.34
C GLY A 184 -5.45 -5.53 -24.19
N THR A 185 -5.93 -6.78 -24.20
CA THR A 185 -5.37 -7.88 -25.02
C THR A 185 -5.42 -7.59 -26.53
N THR A 186 -6.36 -6.74 -26.94
CA THR A 186 -6.45 -6.22 -28.31
C THR A 186 -6.64 -4.71 -28.30
N PHE A 187 -6.41 -4.05 -29.45
CA PHE A 187 -6.73 -2.63 -29.61
C PHE A 187 -8.21 -2.32 -29.31
N ALA A 188 -9.12 -3.25 -29.62
CA ALA A 188 -10.54 -3.09 -29.33
C ALA A 188 -10.80 -3.11 -27.82
N CYS A 189 -10.15 -4.00 -27.07
CA CYS A 189 -10.19 -4.05 -25.61
C CYS A 189 -9.67 -2.74 -25.00
N THR A 190 -8.46 -2.30 -25.38
CA THR A 190 -7.86 -1.07 -24.85
C THR A 190 -8.74 0.14 -25.11
N ALA A 191 -9.27 0.27 -26.34
CA ALA A 191 -10.14 1.38 -26.70
C ALA A 191 -11.44 1.39 -25.88
N LEU A 192 -12.07 0.23 -25.66
CA LEU A 192 -13.31 0.13 -24.91
C LEU A 192 -13.10 0.34 -23.41
N GLY A 193 -12.09 -0.32 -22.83
CA GLY A 193 -11.70 -0.15 -21.44
C GLY A 193 -11.34 1.30 -21.12
N LYS A 194 -10.48 1.93 -21.93
CA LYS A 194 -10.14 3.35 -21.78
C LYS A 194 -11.39 4.22 -21.79
N LYS A 195 -12.29 4.01 -22.75
CA LYS A 195 -13.52 4.80 -22.88
C LYS A 195 -14.42 4.71 -21.64
N LEU A 196 -14.53 3.53 -21.02
CA LEU A 196 -15.29 3.35 -19.77
C LEU A 196 -14.61 4.06 -18.61
N TYR A 197 -13.31 3.82 -18.41
CA TYR A 197 -12.59 4.35 -17.25
C TYR A 197 -12.39 5.88 -17.32
N GLU A 198 -12.30 6.47 -18.51
CA GLU A 198 -12.25 7.94 -18.69
C GLU A 198 -13.47 8.68 -18.14
N GLN A 199 -14.57 7.96 -17.90
CA GLN A 199 -15.79 8.53 -17.33
C GLN A 199 -15.66 8.84 -15.84
N VAL A 200 -14.73 8.16 -15.16
CA VAL A 200 -14.46 8.30 -13.72
C VAL A 200 -13.06 8.83 -13.44
N ILE A 201 -12.10 8.54 -14.32
CA ILE A 201 -10.69 8.93 -14.22
C ILE A 201 -10.28 9.60 -15.53
N PRO A 202 -10.33 10.94 -15.63
CA PRO A 202 -10.12 11.66 -16.89
C PRO A 202 -8.75 11.40 -17.54
N ASN A 203 -7.72 11.12 -16.74
CA ASN A 203 -6.35 10.97 -17.20
C ASN A 203 -5.98 9.49 -17.40
N MET A 204 -6.54 8.85 -18.43
CA MET A 204 -6.18 7.46 -18.79
C MET A 204 -4.98 7.40 -19.74
N VAL A 205 -4.00 6.55 -19.39
CA VAL A 205 -2.80 6.26 -20.17
C VAL A 205 -2.92 4.86 -20.77
N ALA A 206 -3.17 4.78 -22.08
CA ALA A 206 -3.22 3.50 -22.77
C ALA A 206 -1.81 2.97 -23.07
N VAL A 207 -1.61 1.67 -22.82
CA VAL A 207 -0.40 0.92 -23.21
C VAL A 207 -0.75 -0.22 -24.17
N SER A 208 0.28 -0.86 -24.72
CA SER A 208 0.14 -1.80 -25.83
C SER A 208 -0.50 -3.15 -25.46
N SER A 209 -0.43 -3.58 -24.20
CA SER A 209 -0.96 -4.87 -23.75
C SER A 209 -1.21 -4.89 -22.23
N PRO A 210 -1.99 -5.86 -21.71
CA PRO A 210 -2.17 -6.04 -20.28
C PRO A 210 -0.83 -6.29 -19.58
N LYS A 211 0.05 -7.09 -20.19
CA LYS A 211 1.40 -7.40 -19.67
C LYS A 211 2.26 -6.16 -19.40
N VAL A 212 2.19 -5.14 -20.26
CA VAL A 212 2.88 -3.86 -20.04
C VAL A 212 2.24 -3.09 -18.88
N ALA A 213 0.92 -3.09 -18.77
CA ALA A 213 0.20 -2.44 -17.68
C ALA A 213 0.49 -3.12 -16.32
N GLU A 214 0.48 -4.45 -16.26
CA GLU A 214 0.87 -5.26 -15.09
C GLU A 214 2.30 -4.94 -14.66
N MET A 215 3.25 -4.96 -15.61
CA MET A 215 4.65 -4.65 -15.33
C MET A 215 4.86 -3.21 -14.84
N SER A 216 4.10 -2.24 -15.37
CA SER A 216 4.23 -0.84 -14.97
C SER A 216 3.99 -0.65 -13.46
N LYS A 217 2.99 -1.34 -12.91
CA LYS A 217 2.68 -1.28 -11.47
C LYS A 217 3.81 -1.88 -10.63
N LEU A 218 4.34 -3.03 -11.04
CA LEU A 218 5.44 -3.66 -10.32
C LEU A 218 6.72 -2.85 -10.39
N ILE A 219 7.00 -2.20 -11.53
CA ILE A 219 8.15 -1.29 -11.67
C ILE A 219 8.04 -0.14 -10.67
N GLU A 220 6.87 0.49 -10.54
CA GLU A 220 6.66 1.60 -9.60
C GLU A 220 7.01 1.23 -8.16
N ASN A 221 6.50 0.09 -7.69
CA ASN A 221 6.72 -0.34 -6.30
C ASN A 221 8.10 -0.97 -6.08
N THR A 222 8.65 -1.68 -7.07
CA THR A 222 10.02 -2.20 -7.03
C THR A 222 11.04 -1.06 -6.98
N PHE A 223 10.84 -0.02 -7.80
CA PHE A 223 11.67 1.19 -7.77
C PHE A 223 11.67 1.83 -6.39
N ARG A 224 10.49 1.99 -5.76
CA ARG A 224 10.39 2.54 -4.39
C ARG A 224 11.11 1.67 -3.37
N SER A 225 10.88 0.36 -3.38
CA SER A 225 11.53 -0.59 -2.46
C SER A 225 13.05 -0.52 -2.53
N ILE A 226 13.61 -0.51 -3.75
CA ILE A 226 15.05 -0.42 -4.00
C ILE A 226 15.63 0.89 -3.49
N ASN A 227 14.99 2.02 -3.80
CA ASN A 227 15.55 3.31 -3.39
C ASN A 227 15.44 3.52 -1.88
N ILE A 228 14.41 2.97 -1.22
CA ILE A 228 14.33 2.95 0.25
C ILE A 228 15.46 2.09 0.84
N ALA A 229 15.69 0.89 0.30
CA ALA A 229 16.82 0.04 0.72
C ALA A 229 18.16 0.77 0.57
N PHE A 230 18.36 1.45 -0.55
CA PHE A 230 19.57 2.23 -0.79
C PHE A 230 19.79 3.31 0.27
N VAL A 231 18.78 4.15 0.57
CA VAL A 231 18.95 5.20 1.60
C VAL A 231 19.05 4.63 3.01
N ASN A 232 18.44 3.47 3.29
CA ASN A 232 18.60 2.73 4.54
C ASN A 232 20.06 2.25 4.72
N GLU A 233 20.63 1.63 3.68
CA GLU A 233 22.04 1.23 3.69
C GLU A 233 22.98 2.44 3.86
N LEU A 234 22.68 3.56 3.20
CA LEU A 234 23.43 4.80 3.40
C LEU A 234 23.32 5.33 4.83
N ALA A 235 22.18 5.20 5.50
CA ALA A 235 22.03 5.60 6.90
C ALA A 235 22.94 4.76 7.82
N MET A 236 23.01 3.45 7.60
CA MET A 236 23.91 2.54 8.32
C MET A 236 25.39 2.87 8.07
N LEU A 237 25.74 3.17 6.81
CA LEU A 237 27.09 3.60 6.45
C LEU A 237 27.45 4.94 7.11
N SER A 238 26.53 5.90 7.09
CA SER A 238 26.69 7.23 7.67
C SER A 238 27.08 7.22 9.14
N ASP A 239 26.52 6.29 9.91
CA ASP A 239 26.90 6.08 11.31
C ASP A 239 28.36 5.62 11.47
N THR A 240 28.91 4.92 10.46
CA THR A 240 30.29 4.43 10.46
C THR A 240 31.28 5.51 10.03
N ILE A 241 30.90 6.37 9.07
CA ILE A 241 31.80 7.37 8.45
C ILE A 241 31.65 8.78 9.00
N ASP A 242 30.81 9.00 10.02
CA ASP A 242 30.58 10.30 10.70
C ASP A 242 29.99 11.36 9.74
N VAL A 243 28.91 11.02 9.02
CA VAL A 243 28.20 11.91 8.08
C VAL A 243 26.69 11.92 8.35
N ASP A 244 26.06 13.10 8.45
CA ASP A 244 24.60 13.23 8.52
C ASP A 244 23.97 12.87 7.16
N VAL A 245 23.36 11.67 7.09
CA VAL A 245 22.73 11.18 5.85
C VAL A 245 21.55 12.05 5.44
N TRP A 246 20.83 12.64 6.40
CA TRP A 246 19.64 13.43 6.13
C TRP A 246 20.02 14.75 5.49
N GLU A 247 21.03 15.44 6.02
CA GLU A 247 21.59 16.65 5.40
C GLU A 247 22.12 16.35 3.99
N ALA A 248 22.86 15.24 3.83
CA ALA A 248 23.37 14.83 2.52
C ALA A 248 22.25 14.57 1.51
N ILE A 249 21.15 13.92 1.92
CA ILE A 249 19.97 13.68 1.08
C ILE A 249 19.27 14.99 0.74
N GLU A 250 19.11 15.93 1.68
CA GLU A 250 18.55 17.27 1.40
C GLU A 250 19.40 18.01 0.37
N ALA A 251 20.72 18.03 0.56
CA ALA A 251 21.67 18.67 -0.33
C ALA A 251 21.63 18.05 -1.74
N ALA A 252 21.62 16.71 -1.84
CA ALA A 252 21.47 16.01 -3.12
C ALA A 252 20.11 16.32 -3.79
N GLY A 253 19.06 16.45 -2.98
CA GLY A 253 17.71 16.84 -3.39
C GLY A 253 17.60 18.21 -4.07
N THR A 254 18.56 19.10 -3.84
CA THR A 254 18.61 20.41 -4.53
C THR A 254 18.91 20.30 -6.02
N LYS A 255 19.44 19.15 -6.48
CA LYS A 255 19.69 18.91 -7.90
C LYS A 255 18.37 18.66 -8.62
N PRO A 256 18.01 19.46 -9.65
CA PRO A 256 16.67 19.40 -10.25
C PRO A 256 16.43 18.19 -11.17
N PHE A 257 17.41 17.30 -11.35
CA PHE A 257 17.30 16.12 -12.20
C PHE A 257 18.17 14.97 -11.71
N GLY A 258 17.74 13.73 -12.03
CA GLY A 258 18.52 12.52 -11.77
C GLY A 258 18.60 12.10 -10.29
N PHE A 259 17.88 12.77 -9.40
CA PHE A 259 17.78 12.39 -8.00
C PHE A 259 16.33 12.55 -7.53
N MET A 260 15.66 11.43 -7.29
CA MET A 260 14.37 11.42 -6.61
C MET A 260 14.65 11.15 -5.13
N LYS A 261 14.14 12.03 -4.27
CA LYS A 261 14.42 11.97 -2.84
C LYS A 261 13.65 10.81 -2.19
N PHE A 262 14.39 9.95 -1.51
CA PHE A 262 13.88 8.94 -0.58
C PHE A 262 14.49 9.19 0.79
N GLN A 263 13.84 8.69 1.84
CA GLN A 263 14.27 8.89 3.22
C GLN A 263 14.45 7.54 3.90
N PRO A 264 15.49 7.39 4.76
CA PRO A 264 15.66 6.18 5.55
C PRO A 264 14.57 6.07 6.61
N GLY A 265 14.40 4.88 7.17
CA GLY A 265 13.38 4.63 8.19
C GLY A 265 13.56 3.29 8.88
N PRO A 266 12.65 2.96 9.83
CA PRO A 266 12.72 1.74 10.63
C PRO A 266 12.42 0.46 9.83
N GLY A 267 12.08 0.59 8.55
CA GLY A 267 11.65 -0.49 7.66
C GLY A 267 10.60 0.01 6.68
N ILE A 268 10.06 -0.92 5.89
CA ILE A 268 8.96 -0.68 4.95
C ILE A 268 7.72 -1.42 5.44
N GLY A 269 6.58 -0.73 5.47
CA GLY A 269 5.29 -1.37 5.71
C GLY A 269 4.22 -1.05 4.67
N GLY A 270 2.99 -1.48 4.97
CA GLY A 270 1.82 -1.38 4.08
C GLY A 270 1.74 -2.49 3.03
N HIS A 271 0.69 -2.45 2.21
CA HIS A 271 0.28 -3.56 1.33
C HIS A 271 1.16 -3.82 0.11
N CYS A 272 1.78 -2.78 -0.44
CA CYS A 272 2.27 -2.86 -1.81
C CYS A 272 3.79 -2.97 -1.89
N ILE A 273 4.52 -2.15 -1.13
CA ILE A 273 5.97 -2.07 -1.28
C ILE A 273 6.69 -3.33 -0.80
N PRO A 274 6.32 -3.96 0.34
CA PRO A 274 6.96 -5.20 0.76
C PRO A 274 6.59 -6.39 -0.14
N LEU A 275 5.38 -6.41 -0.71
CA LEU A 275 4.82 -7.55 -1.43
C LEU A 275 5.10 -7.53 -2.94
N ASP A 276 4.79 -6.44 -3.63
CA ASP A 276 4.80 -6.36 -5.10
C ASP A 276 6.15 -6.70 -5.75
N PRO A 277 7.33 -6.32 -5.19
CA PRO A 277 8.61 -6.72 -5.77
C PRO A 277 8.80 -8.24 -5.81
N MET A 278 8.16 -8.98 -4.89
CA MET A 278 8.21 -10.44 -4.87
C MET A 278 7.46 -11.07 -6.05
N TYR A 279 6.43 -10.41 -6.60
CA TYR A 279 5.76 -10.87 -7.82
C TYR A 279 6.71 -10.87 -9.01
N LEU A 280 7.52 -9.82 -9.14
CA LEU A 280 8.50 -9.72 -10.22
C LEU A 280 9.66 -10.69 -10.02
N SER A 281 10.17 -10.83 -8.77
CA SER A 281 11.20 -11.84 -8.44
C SER A 281 10.71 -13.26 -8.71
N TRP A 282 9.45 -13.58 -8.38
CA TRP A 282 8.84 -14.87 -8.66
C TRP A 282 8.70 -15.13 -10.17
N LYS A 283 8.14 -14.19 -10.94
CA LYS A 283 7.99 -14.36 -12.40
C LYS A 283 9.33 -14.46 -13.12
N ALA A 284 10.34 -13.74 -12.65
CA ALA A 284 11.71 -13.85 -13.14
C ALA A 284 12.28 -15.28 -12.95
N LYS A 285 12.07 -15.89 -11.78
CA LYS A 285 12.53 -17.25 -11.48
C LYS A 285 11.93 -18.30 -12.41
N GLU A 286 10.66 -18.16 -12.82
CA GLU A 286 10.05 -19.05 -13.83
C GLU A 286 10.81 -19.03 -15.16
N SER A 287 11.38 -17.87 -15.51
CA SER A 287 12.19 -17.68 -16.73
C SER A 287 13.69 -17.95 -16.51
N ASN A 288 14.05 -18.58 -15.39
CA ASN A 288 15.43 -18.83 -14.97
C ASN A 288 16.29 -17.54 -14.88
N PHE A 289 15.66 -16.40 -14.58
CA PHE A 289 16.30 -15.13 -14.29
C PHE A 289 16.23 -14.84 -12.80
N TYR A 290 17.36 -14.48 -12.18
CA TYR A 290 17.44 -14.18 -10.75
C TYR A 290 17.79 -12.71 -10.57
N SER A 291 16.87 -11.94 -9.98
CA SER A 291 17.04 -10.51 -9.79
C SER A 291 17.76 -10.21 -8.47
N SER A 292 19.10 -10.23 -8.48
CA SER A 292 19.91 -9.95 -7.28
C SER A 292 19.60 -8.60 -6.65
N PHE A 293 19.17 -7.62 -7.45
CA PHE A 293 18.88 -6.27 -6.96
C PHE A 293 17.57 -6.20 -6.16
N ILE A 294 16.54 -6.95 -6.57
CA ILE A 294 15.29 -7.05 -5.81
C ILE A 294 15.54 -7.78 -4.50
N ASP A 295 16.26 -8.90 -4.56
CA ASP A 295 16.55 -9.73 -3.39
C ASP A 295 17.39 -8.96 -2.35
N LEU A 296 18.43 -8.23 -2.79
CA LEU A 296 19.26 -7.38 -1.90
C LEU A 296 18.46 -6.24 -1.27
N ALA A 297 17.60 -5.57 -2.05
CA ALA A 297 16.76 -4.51 -1.51
C ALA A 297 15.82 -5.04 -0.42
N GLN A 298 15.24 -6.23 -0.62
CA GLN A 298 14.40 -6.88 0.38
C GLN A 298 15.18 -7.28 1.64
N GLU A 299 16.40 -7.80 1.48
CA GLU A 299 17.29 -8.14 2.60
C GLU A 299 17.59 -6.91 3.47
N ILE A 300 18.02 -5.80 2.85
CA ILE A 300 18.32 -4.56 3.56
C ILE A 300 17.08 -4.02 4.28
N ASN A 301 15.93 -3.97 3.59
CA ASN A 301 14.70 -3.44 4.18
C ASN A 301 14.20 -4.28 5.37
N ARG A 302 14.34 -5.61 5.30
CA ARG A 302 13.99 -6.53 6.41
C ARG A 302 14.97 -6.45 7.58
N LEU A 303 16.20 -6.02 7.34
CA LEU A 303 17.19 -5.85 8.41
C LEU A 303 16.92 -4.59 9.27
N MET A 304 16.16 -3.62 8.76
CA MET A 304 16.00 -2.32 9.43
C MET A 304 15.37 -2.37 10.83
N PRO A 305 14.36 -3.23 11.14
CA PRO A 305 13.91 -3.42 12.51
C PRO A 305 15.05 -3.76 13.47
N GLU A 306 15.91 -4.73 13.12
CA GLU A 306 17.09 -5.11 13.93
C GLU A 306 18.08 -3.94 14.07
N VAL A 307 18.31 -3.17 13.01
CA VAL A 307 19.14 -1.95 13.06
C VAL A 307 18.60 -0.95 14.08
N VAL A 308 17.27 -0.78 14.14
CA VAL A 308 16.63 0.08 15.15
C VAL A 308 16.88 -0.44 16.56
N ILE A 309 16.82 -1.75 16.79
CA ILE A 309 17.09 -2.32 18.12
C ILE A 309 18.56 -2.14 18.53
N GLU A 310 19.51 -2.31 17.61
CA GLU A 310 20.92 -2.02 17.88
C GLU A 310 21.10 -0.53 18.25
N LYS A 311 20.42 0.39 17.55
CA LYS A 311 20.44 1.81 17.92
C LYS A 311 19.75 2.13 19.23
N ALA A 312 18.68 1.41 19.58
CA ALA A 312 18.04 1.55 20.88
C ALA A 312 19.02 1.16 22.00
N ASN A 313 19.76 0.07 21.82
CA ASN A 313 20.79 -0.38 22.74
C ASN A 313 21.94 0.65 22.86
N ASP A 314 22.47 1.13 21.73
CA ASP A 314 23.50 2.19 21.72
C ASP A 314 23.04 3.45 22.45
N THR A 315 21.79 3.86 22.22
CA THR A 315 21.19 5.05 22.83
C THR A 315 21.07 4.88 24.35
N LEU A 316 20.54 3.75 24.83
CA LEU A 316 20.44 3.45 26.26
C LEU A 316 21.82 3.38 26.95
N ASN A 317 22.83 2.86 26.25
CA ASN A 317 24.19 2.78 26.76
C ASN A 317 24.81 4.16 27.04
N THR A 318 24.37 5.22 26.36
CA THR A 318 24.80 6.60 26.69
C THR A 318 24.40 7.03 28.10
N ALA A 319 23.29 6.48 28.62
CA ALA A 319 22.83 6.64 29.99
C ALA A 319 23.20 5.45 30.91
N LYS A 320 24.08 4.55 30.44
CA LYS A 320 24.51 3.33 31.15
C LYS A 320 23.35 2.39 31.51
N LYS A 321 22.31 2.36 30.68
CA LYS A 321 21.20 1.41 30.80
C LYS A 321 21.37 0.30 29.77
N ALA A 322 21.01 -0.93 30.15
CA ALA A 322 20.92 -2.04 29.22
C ALA A 322 19.51 -2.11 28.64
N LEU A 323 19.35 -2.64 27.42
CA LEU A 323 18.02 -2.83 26.84
C LEU A 323 17.14 -3.76 27.69
N ASN A 324 17.70 -4.86 28.19
CA ASN A 324 17.01 -5.78 29.09
C ASN A 324 16.65 -5.06 30.41
N GLY A 325 15.36 -5.04 30.73
CA GLY A 325 14.80 -4.38 31.91
C GLY A 325 14.55 -2.88 31.75
N SER A 326 14.92 -2.27 30.63
CA SER A 326 14.56 -0.87 30.36
C SER A 326 13.09 -0.75 29.97
N ARG A 327 12.44 0.33 30.41
CA ARG A 327 11.11 0.73 29.95
C ARG A 327 11.22 1.51 28.65
N VAL A 328 10.61 1.00 27.59
CA VAL A 328 10.65 1.58 26.24
C VAL A 328 9.24 1.98 25.81
N LEU A 329 9.09 3.21 25.34
CA LEU A 329 7.85 3.70 24.73
C LEU A 329 8.00 3.74 23.22
N LEU A 330 7.16 3.01 22.49
CA LEU A 330 7.05 3.15 21.03
C LEU A 330 6.04 4.26 20.70
N LEU A 331 6.48 5.23 19.90
CA LEU A 331 5.66 6.34 19.41
C LEU A 331 5.26 6.07 17.95
N GLY A 332 4.00 5.66 17.77
CA GLY A 332 3.40 5.26 16.51
C GLY A 332 3.64 3.79 16.15
N VAL A 333 2.59 3.10 15.71
CA VAL A 333 2.63 1.73 15.17
C VAL A 333 1.99 1.60 13.80
N ALA A 334 1.18 2.57 13.37
CA ALA A 334 0.72 2.64 11.98
C ALA A 334 1.91 2.65 11.01
N TYR A 335 1.79 2.00 9.85
CA TYR A 335 2.89 1.94 8.88
C TYR A 335 3.17 3.30 8.20
N LYS A 336 2.19 4.21 8.24
CA LYS A 336 2.26 5.57 7.69
C LYS A 336 1.65 6.56 8.67
N GLN A 337 2.14 7.80 8.60
CA GLN A 337 1.63 8.92 9.37
C GLN A 337 0.13 9.15 9.10
N ASP A 338 -0.58 9.47 10.19
CA ASP A 338 -1.99 9.90 10.24
C ASP A 338 -3.03 8.92 9.66
N ILE A 339 -2.74 7.61 9.74
CA ILE A 339 -3.70 6.53 9.42
C ILE A 339 -3.70 5.47 10.53
N ASP A 340 -4.69 4.58 10.52
CA ASP A 340 -4.90 3.51 11.52
C ASP A 340 -4.41 2.12 11.05
N ASP A 341 -3.66 2.07 9.94
CA ASP A 341 -3.26 0.82 9.32
C ASP A 341 -1.91 0.32 9.83
N VAL A 342 -1.91 -0.86 10.47
CA VAL A 342 -0.71 -1.52 11.01
C VAL A 342 -0.20 -2.66 10.14
N ARG A 343 -0.81 -2.93 8.98
CA ARG A 343 -0.47 -4.09 8.17
C ARG A 343 0.96 -3.97 7.63
N GLU A 344 1.75 -5.03 7.83
CA GLU A 344 3.19 -5.09 7.55
C GLU A 344 4.00 -3.94 8.20
N SER A 345 3.49 -3.29 9.26
CA SER A 345 4.22 -2.19 9.88
C SER A 345 5.50 -2.70 10.54
N PRO A 346 6.67 -2.05 10.29
CA PRO A 346 7.92 -2.44 10.95
C PRO A 346 7.88 -2.23 12.47
N ALA A 347 6.95 -1.41 12.96
CA ALA A 347 6.77 -1.19 14.38
C ALA A 347 6.30 -2.44 15.12
N LEU A 348 5.59 -3.35 14.45
CA LEU A 348 5.18 -4.63 15.03
C LEU A 348 6.41 -5.51 15.30
N GLU A 349 7.28 -5.67 14.31
CA GLU A 349 8.51 -6.44 14.46
C GLU A 349 9.45 -5.82 15.51
N ILE A 350 9.56 -4.49 15.55
CA ILE A 350 10.33 -3.78 16.57
C ILE A 350 9.77 -4.04 17.97
N TYR A 351 8.44 -4.05 18.13
CA TYR A 351 7.79 -4.40 19.40
C TYR A 351 8.18 -5.81 19.85
N GLU A 352 8.08 -6.81 18.97
CA GLU A 352 8.47 -8.20 19.29
C GLU A 352 9.94 -8.30 19.69
N LEU A 353 10.85 -7.74 18.88
CA LEU A 353 12.28 -7.80 19.12
C LEU A 353 12.68 -7.14 20.44
N LEU A 354 12.04 -6.03 20.82
CA LEU A 354 12.26 -5.39 22.12
C LEU A 354 11.83 -6.30 23.28
N GLN A 355 10.66 -6.94 23.17
CA GLN A 355 10.17 -7.88 24.18
C GLN A 355 11.08 -9.11 24.30
N GLU A 356 11.51 -9.69 23.17
CA GLU A 356 12.44 -10.82 23.14
C GLU A 356 13.78 -10.50 23.81
N ARG A 357 14.25 -9.25 23.69
CA ARG A 357 15.46 -8.75 24.37
C ARG A 357 15.22 -8.33 25.83
N GLY A 358 14.00 -8.50 26.33
CA GLY A 358 13.63 -8.30 27.73
C GLY A 358 13.34 -6.86 28.12
N ALA A 359 13.06 -5.97 27.16
CA ALA A 359 12.56 -4.63 27.45
C ALA A 359 11.09 -4.69 27.91
N VAL A 360 10.68 -3.73 28.72
CA VAL A 360 9.27 -3.51 29.10
C VAL A 360 8.72 -2.47 28.13
N VAL A 361 7.86 -2.89 27.20
CA VAL A 361 7.44 -2.07 26.05
C VAL A 361 6.00 -1.61 26.22
N ASP A 362 5.81 -0.30 26.24
CA ASP A 362 4.49 0.33 26.10
C ASP A 362 4.42 1.01 24.72
N VAL A 363 3.20 1.15 24.18
CA VAL A 363 2.96 1.68 22.84
C VAL A 363 1.98 2.85 22.91
N MET A 364 2.29 3.93 22.20
CA MET A 364 1.40 5.08 22.05
C MET A 364 1.16 5.37 20.57
N ASP A 365 -0.10 5.31 20.15
CA ASP A 365 -0.53 5.66 18.79
C ASP A 365 -1.93 6.29 18.82
N PRO A 366 -2.08 7.53 18.32
CA PRO A 366 -3.35 8.26 18.38
C PRO A 366 -4.41 7.76 17.41
N PHE A 367 -4.05 6.93 16.42
CA PHE A 367 -4.95 6.40 15.39
C PHE A 367 -5.21 4.90 15.54
N VAL A 368 -4.28 4.16 16.14
CA VAL A 368 -4.39 2.73 16.35
C VAL A 368 -4.68 2.45 17.82
N ALA A 369 -5.89 1.99 18.16
CA ALA A 369 -6.25 1.67 19.54
C ALA A 369 -5.67 0.33 20.04
N THR A 370 -5.60 -0.67 19.15
CA THR A 370 -5.07 -2.00 19.47
C THR A 370 -4.45 -2.66 18.23
N PHE A 371 -3.47 -3.53 18.44
CA PHE A 371 -2.97 -4.42 17.39
C PHE A 371 -2.75 -5.85 17.94
N ARG A 372 -2.41 -6.79 17.05
CA ARG A 372 -2.10 -8.18 17.41
C ARG A 372 -0.59 -8.40 17.35
N ASP A 373 -0.02 -8.94 18.42
CA ASP A 373 1.38 -9.37 18.47
C ASP A 373 1.60 -10.69 17.67
N ALA A 374 2.84 -11.11 17.52
CA ALA A 374 3.21 -12.34 16.81
C ALA A 374 2.65 -13.63 17.46
N HIS A 375 2.23 -13.56 18.73
CA HIS A 375 1.60 -14.63 19.49
C HIS A 375 0.06 -14.59 19.43
N GLY A 376 -0.52 -13.58 18.77
CA GLY A 376 -1.96 -13.37 18.65
C GLY A 376 -2.60 -12.68 19.85
N ASN A 377 -1.84 -12.19 20.83
CA ASN A 377 -2.38 -11.39 21.92
C ASN A 377 -2.75 -9.99 21.43
N THR A 378 -3.76 -9.39 22.06
CA THR A 378 -4.12 -8.00 21.82
C THR A 378 -3.20 -7.10 22.63
N VAL A 379 -2.52 -6.18 21.98
CA VAL A 379 -1.74 -5.11 22.60
C VAL A 379 -2.57 -3.83 22.52
N GLU A 380 -2.79 -3.19 23.67
CA GLU A 380 -3.46 -1.90 23.76
C GLU A 380 -2.45 -0.77 23.60
N THR A 381 -2.82 0.27 22.87
CA THR A 381 -2.04 1.51 22.83
C THR A 381 -2.57 2.47 23.88
N THR A 382 -1.68 3.29 24.45
CA THR A 382 -2.06 4.39 25.33
C THR A 382 -2.05 5.72 24.59
N ASN A 383 -2.94 6.63 24.98
CA ASN A 383 -2.91 8.03 24.55
C ASN A 383 -2.45 9.00 25.65
N ASP A 384 -2.23 8.48 26.86
CA ASP A 384 -1.83 9.26 28.01
C ASP A 384 -0.69 8.55 28.73
N THR A 385 0.47 9.20 28.76
CA THR A 385 1.63 8.67 29.48
C THR A 385 2.59 9.78 29.87
N ALA A 386 3.26 9.61 31.01
CA ALA A 386 4.38 10.45 31.39
C ALA A 386 5.64 10.00 30.65
N TYR A 387 6.08 10.75 29.63
CA TYR A 387 7.28 10.39 28.84
C TYR A 387 8.55 10.17 29.69
N GLY A 388 8.65 10.84 30.84
CA GLY A 388 9.79 10.71 31.76
C GLY A 388 9.86 9.37 32.51
N ASP A 389 8.79 8.57 32.49
CA ASP A 389 8.73 7.25 33.13
C ASP A 389 9.45 6.16 32.32
N TYR A 390 9.80 6.47 31.07
CA TYR A 390 10.52 5.57 30.16
C TYR A 390 12.00 5.91 30.10
N ASP A 391 12.79 4.87 29.99
CA ASP A 391 14.24 4.97 29.81
C ASP A 391 14.57 5.39 28.37
N LEU A 392 13.72 5.01 27.41
CA LEU A 392 13.83 5.37 26.00
C LEU A 392 12.45 5.50 25.35
N ALA A 393 12.22 6.58 24.61
CA ALA A 393 11.14 6.68 23.64
C ALA A 393 11.67 6.46 22.22
N ILE A 394 10.98 5.68 21.38
CA ILE A 394 11.38 5.42 20.00
C ILE A 394 10.31 5.97 19.06
N MET A 395 10.67 6.96 18.25
CA MET A 395 9.80 7.52 17.21
C MET A 395 9.85 6.66 15.97
N LEU A 396 8.74 5.97 15.68
CA LEU A 396 8.59 5.09 14.52
C LEU A 396 7.69 5.71 13.44
N THR A 397 6.58 6.30 13.86
CA THR A 397 5.63 6.98 12.97
C THR A 397 5.27 8.36 13.52
N PRO A 398 5.76 9.46 12.90
CA PRO A 398 5.59 10.81 13.43
C PRO A 398 4.20 11.37 13.09
N HIS A 399 3.16 10.87 13.76
CA HIS A 399 1.81 11.39 13.65
C HIS A 399 1.75 12.90 13.91
N SER A 400 0.93 13.62 13.15
CA SER A 400 0.73 15.06 13.31
C SER A 400 0.14 15.43 14.67
N ALA A 401 -0.48 14.46 15.35
CA ALA A 401 -1.03 14.61 16.69
C ALA A 401 0.04 14.63 17.80
N PHE A 402 1.29 14.22 17.53
CA PHE A 402 2.35 14.25 18.52
C PHE A 402 2.94 15.66 18.73
N ASP A 403 3.00 16.10 19.98
CA ASP A 403 3.75 17.30 20.37
C ASP A 403 5.24 16.95 20.52
N LEU A 404 5.98 17.08 19.42
CA LEU A 404 7.41 16.76 19.37
C LEU A 404 8.25 17.59 20.37
N PRO A 405 8.05 18.92 20.53
CA PRO A 405 8.70 19.68 21.59
C PRO A 405 8.47 19.12 23.00
N GLU A 406 7.24 18.74 23.33
CA GLU A 406 6.91 18.15 24.63
C GLU A 406 7.60 16.80 24.83
N ILE A 407 7.53 15.91 23.83
CA ILE A 407 8.18 14.60 23.86
C ILE A 407 9.69 14.77 24.10
N ALA A 408 10.35 15.65 23.34
CA ALA A 408 11.77 15.91 23.50
C ALA A 408 12.13 16.47 24.88
N ALA A 409 11.30 17.37 25.41
CA ALA A 409 11.55 18.02 26.71
C ALA A 409 11.30 17.09 27.91
N LYS A 410 10.36 16.16 27.82
CA LYS A 410 9.94 15.30 28.95
C LYS A 410 10.53 13.90 28.93
N SER A 411 11.01 13.40 27.79
CA SER A 411 11.62 12.07 27.67
C SER A 411 13.04 12.03 28.25
N GLN A 412 13.43 10.90 28.84
CA GLN A 412 14.82 10.71 29.26
C GLN A 412 15.78 10.62 28.06
N LEU A 413 15.45 9.75 27.10
CA LEU A 413 16.13 9.56 25.82
C LEU A 413 15.10 9.38 24.73
N VAL A 414 15.41 9.84 23.52
CA VAL A 414 14.59 9.64 22.32
C VAL A 414 15.47 9.07 21.21
N LEU A 415 15.02 7.98 20.60
CA LEU A 415 15.55 7.47 19.34
C LEU A 415 14.59 7.86 18.20
N ASP A 416 15.05 8.74 17.33
CA ASP A 416 14.33 9.23 16.16
C ASP A 416 14.72 8.45 14.91
N THR A 417 13.83 7.58 14.42
CA THR A 417 14.08 6.77 13.21
C THR A 417 13.66 7.47 11.92
N LYS A 418 13.01 8.63 12.01
CA LYS A 418 12.38 9.35 10.89
C LYS A 418 12.86 10.79 10.71
N ASN A 419 13.81 11.23 11.54
CA ASN A 419 14.31 12.61 11.58
C ASN A 419 13.19 13.64 11.80
N ALA A 420 12.18 13.26 12.59
CA ALA A 420 11.05 14.11 12.96
C ALA A 420 11.46 15.29 13.86
N PHE A 421 12.52 15.13 14.65
CA PHE A 421 12.98 16.13 15.62
C PHE A 421 14.04 17.09 15.04
N ASN A 422 14.20 17.15 13.72
CA ASN A 422 15.29 17.90 13.07
C ASN A 422 15.36 19.40 13.41
N ALA A 423 14.21 20.01 13.70
CA ALA A 423 14.08 21.43 14.06
C ALA A 423 14.17 21.68 15.57
N ILE A 424 14.36 20.62 16.38
CA ILE A 424 14.38 20.69 17.83
C ILE A 424 15.81 20.55 18.34
N GLU A 425 16.30 21.58 19.03
CA GLU A 425 17.59 21.53 19.71
C GLU A 425 17.49 20.77 21.04
N ALA A 426 17.66 19.45 20.96
CA ALA A 426 17.70 18.57 22.13
C ALA A 426 19.01 17.76 22.18
N THR A 427 19.50 17.46 23.39
CA THR A 427 20.72 16.66 23.63
C THR A 427 20.41 15.20 23.97
N ASN A 428 19.17 14.89 24.32
CA ASN A 428 18.65 13.56 24.61
C ASN A 428 18.02 12.88 23.37
N VAL A 429 18.04 13.54 22.21
CA VAL A 429 17.51 13.00 20.94
C VAL A 429 18.65 12.47 20.09
N TYR A 430 18.56 11.19 19.72
CA TYR A 430 19.48 10.46 18.86
C TYR A 430 18.74 10.09 17.59
N THR A 431 19.30 10.40 16.43
CA THR A 431 18.63 10.16 15.14
C THR A 431 19.39 9.11 14.34
N MET A 432 18.69 8.12 13.78
CA MET A 432 19.31 7.12 12.91
C MET A 432 19.95 7.78 11.68
N GLY A 433 21.18 7.41 11.34
CA GLY A 433 21.94 8.05 10.26
C GLY A 433 22.50 9.43 10.62
N LYS A 434 22.53 9.77 11.92
CA LYS A 434 23.22 10.94 12.48
C LYS A 434 24.00 10.54 13.72
N MET A 435 25.21 11.06 13.86
CA MET A 435 25.95 10.93 15.11
C MET A 435 25.39 11.85 16.20
N ALA A 436 25.50 11.41 17.46
CA ALA A 436 25.24 12.25 18.62
C ALA A 436 26.10 13.53 18.56
N LYS A 437 25.47 14.70 18.70
CA LYS A 437 26.04 16.06 18.53
C LYS A 437 27.33 16.29 19.35
N ASN A 438 28.48 15.82 18.87
CA ASN A 438 29.78 16.03 19.52
C ASN A 438 30.76 16.89 18.69
N LYS A 439 30.36 17.33 17.49
CA LYS A 439 31.13 18.34 16.73
C LYS A 439 30.19 19.40 16.18
N GLN A 440 30.10 20.54 16.86
CA GLN A 440 29.62 21.78 16.23
C GLN A 440 30.66 22.20 15.20
N VAL A 441 30.44 21.83 13.94
CA VAL A 441 31.07 22.53 12.81
C VAL A 441 30.11 23.65 12.42
N PRO A 442 30.56 24.92 12.30
CA PRO A 442 29.68 26.02 11.96
C PRO A 442 29.06 25.79 10.57
N VAL A 443 27.72 25.78 10.52
CA VAL A 443 26.96 25.79 9.27
C VAL A 443 27.20 27.15 8.60
N TYR A 444 27.68 27.15 7.35
CA TYR A 444 27.71 28.36 6.54
C TYR A 444 26.27 28.71 6.13
N LYS A 445 25.80 29.90 6.56
CA LYS A 445 24.51 30.47 6.16
C LYS A 445 24.46 30.81 4.67
#